data_AF-A0A2G6ISB7-F1
#
_entry.id   AF-A0A2G6ISB7-F1
#
_cell.length_a   1.000
_cell.length_b   1.000
_cell.length_c   1.000
_cell.angle_alpha   90.00
_cell.angle_beta   90.00
_cell.angle_gamma   90.00
#
_symmetry.space_group_name_H-M   'P 1'
#
loop_
_entity.id
_entity.type
_entity.pdbx_description
1 polymer ?
#
loop_
_entity_poly.entity_id
_entity_poly.type
_entity_poly.pdbx_seq_one_letter_code
_entity_poly.pdbx_strand_id
1 'polypeptide(L)'
;MEVEPRLAIAGFLLAHPNWDGVAVVVGDPTHWAQISADEVVSFQSFLTLRIAAALGARGAVDGGGRVDGAAMAETLSRPERLAAHLASAEIGGAPGAALGHLIGAELGAARPYWLGQQVVVLGTGAMAAAYAAALEAQGVPVHCAEFDNCVATARARLAQ
;
A
#
# COMPACT_ATOMS: atom_id res chain seq x y z
N MET A 1 8.61 8.88 -11.04
CA MET A 1 7.94 9.99 -10.34
C MET A 1 8.29 9.83 -8.88
N GLU A 2 8.88 10.85 -8.26
CA GLU A 2 9.07 10.85 -6.81
C GLU A 2 7.69 11.00 -6.18
N VAL A 3 7.27 10.00 -5.42
CA VAL A 3 5.97 10.04 -4.74
C VAL A 3 6.06 11.13 -3.67
N GLU A 4 5.06 12.00 -3.58
CA GLU A 4 4.95 13.05 -2.56
C GLU A 4 3.98 12.64 -1.45
N PRO A 5 4.32 11.64 -0.60
CA PRO A 5 3.39 11.06 0.36
C PRO A 5 2.84 12.09 1.35
N ARG A 6 3.69 13.06 1.75
CA ARG A 6 3.30 14.14 2.66
C ARG A 6 2.20 15.03 2.08
N LEU A 7 2.26 15.34 0.78
CA LEU A 7 1.24 16.15 0.12
C LEU A 7 -0.05 15.37 -0.09
N ALA A 8 0.04 14.08 -0.42
CA ALA A 8 -1.16 13.23 -0.50
C ALA A 8 -1.87 13.13 0.86
N ILE A 9 -1.14 12.88 1.94
CA ILE A 9 -1.72 12.82 3.29
C ILE A 9 -2.32 14.18 3.68
N ALA A 10 -1.58 15.28 3.50
CA ALA A 10 -2.09 16.63 3.81
C ALA A 10 -3.36 16.96 3.01
N GLY A 11 -3.40 16.61 1.73
CA GLY A 11 -4.55 16.81 0.87
C GLY A 11 -5.78 16.01 1.30
N PHE A 12 -5.57 14.78 1.74
CA PHE A 12 -6.63 13.95 2.31
C PHE A 12 -7.20 14.57 3.59
N LEU A 13 -6.33 15.02 4.51
CA LEU A 13 -6.74 15.61 5.79
C LEU A 13 -7.45 16.96 5.62
N LEU A 14 -7.11 17.75 4.59
CA LEU A 14 -7.87 18.96 4.25
C LEU A 14 -9.33 18.69 3.91
N ALA A 15 -9.63 17.53 3.31
CA ALA A 15 -10.99 17.11 2.98
C ALA A 15 -11.68 16.33 4.12
N HIS A 16 -10.92 15.83 5.08
CA HIS A 16 -11.38 14.98 6.18
C HIS A 16 -10.80 15.48 7.51
N PRO A 17 -11.28 16.62 8.04
CA PRO A 17 -10.75 17.18 9.28
C PRO A 17 -11.05 16.26 10.48
N ASN A 18 -10.11 16.18 11.43
CA ASN A 18 -10.19 15.32 12.61
C ASN A 18 -10.20 13.81 12.28
N TRP A 19 -9.57 13.42 11.18
CA TRP A 19 -9.44 12.01 10.83
C TRP A 19 -8.31 11.36 11.63
N ASP A 20 -8.61 10.26 12.33
CA ASP A 20 -7.64 9.45 13.07
C ASP A 20 -7.58 8.03 12.51
N GLY A 21 -6.39 7.50 12.26
CA GLY A 21 -6.22 6.17 11.67
C GLY A 21 -4.85 5.99 11.02
N VAL A 22 -4.79 5.19 9.95
CA VAL A 22 -3.55 4.96 9.20
C VAL A 22 -3.70 5.25 7.71
N ALA A 23 -2.80 6.04 7.13
CA ALA A 23 -2.69 6.19 5.70
C ALA A 23 -1.67 5.20 5.12
N VAL A 24 -2.04 4.44 4.10
CA VAL A 24 -1.09 3.72 3.25
C VAL A 24 -0.99 4.44 1.91
N VAL A 25 0.17 5.07 1.66
CA VAL A 25 0.50 5.70 0.39
C VAL A 25 1.19 4.66 -0.49
N VAL A 26 0.46 4.16 -1.49
CA VAL A 26 0.91 3.11 -2.39
C VAL A 26 1.83 3.71 -3.45
N GLY A 27 3.10 3.29 -3.46
CA GLY A 27 4.13 3.85 -4.33
C GLY A 27 5.47 3.13 -4.23
N ASP A 28 6.53 3.66 -4.86
CA ASP A 28 7.92 3.22 -4.62
C ASP A 28 8.71 4.35 -3.94
N PRO A 29 8.93 4.28 -2.61
CA PRO A 29 8.46 3.24 -1.69
C PRO A 29 6.98 3.39 -1.28
N THR A 30 6.39 2.32 -0.73
CA THR A 30 5.08 2.38 -0.06
C THR A 30 5.28 2.93 1.35
N HIS A 31 4.39 3.80 1.81
CA HIS A 31 4.45 4.38 3.15
C HIS A 31 3.21 4.08 3.97
N TRP A 32 3.39 3.57 5.18
CA TRP A 32 2.33 3.45 6.20
C TRP A 32 2.54 4.56 7.22
N ALA A 33 1.56 5.42 7.43
CA ALA A 33 1.64 6.58 8.31
C ALA A 33 0.47 6.57 9.29
N GLN A 34 0.75 6.57 10.59
CA GLN A 34 -0.26 6.72 11.62
C GLN A 34 -0.60 8.21 11.78
N ILE A 35 -1.89 8.51 11.75
CA ILE A 35 -2.45 9.85 11.87
C ILE A 35 -3.24 9.95 13.17
N SER A 36 -2.95 11.00 13.93
CA SER A 36 -3.61 11.33 15.18
C SER A 36 -3.69 12.85 15.32
N ALA A 37 -4.85 13.41 15.63
CA ALA A 37 -5.03 14.85 15.84
C ALA A 37 -4.46 15.71 14.67
N ASP A 38 -4.79 15.33 13.43
CA ASP A 38 -4.30 15.96 12.18
C ASP A 38 -2.76 15.91 11.98
N GLU A 39 -2.04 15.11 12.77
CA GLU A 39 -0.59 14.95 12.67
C GLU A 39 -0.18 13.52 12.30
N VAL A 40 0.90 13.39 11.51
CA VAL A 40 1.56 12.10 11.32
C VAL A 40 2.48 11.83 12.52
N VAL A 41 2.10 10.89 13.36
CA VAL A 41 2.82 10.59 14.62
C VAL A 41 3.83 9.45 14.49
N SER A 42 3.69 8.61 13.46
CA SER A 42 4.60 7.50 13.18
C SER A 42 4.50 7.10 11.70
N PHE A 43 5.59 6.59 11.12
CA PHE A 43 5.55 6.03 9.77
C PHE A 43 6.58 4.91 9.55
N GLN A 44 6.29 4.05 8.58
CA GLN A 44 7.18 3.01 8.11
C GLN A 44 7.11 2.88 6.59
N SER A 45 8.25 2.71 5.94
CA SER A 45 8.36 2.58 4.49
C SER A 45 8.76 1.17 4.07
N PHE A 46 8.25 0.73 2.93
CA PHE A 46 8.54 -0.59 2.36
C PHE A 46 9.00 -0.49 0.91
N LEU A 47 10.02 -1.28 0.56
CA LEU A 47 10.60 -1.36 -0.79
C LEU A 47 9.93 -2.44 -1.65
N THR A 48 8.72 -2.85 -1.31
CA THR A 48 7.97 -3.96 -1.91
C THR A 48 7.91 -3.88 -3.43
N LEU A 49 7.52 -2.73 -3.97
CA LEU A 49 7.46 -2.53 -5.43
C LEU A 49 8.84 -2.55 -6.10
N ARG A 50 9.87 -2.05 -5.42
CA ARG A 50 11.25 -2.07 -5.91
C ARG A 50 11.81 -3.49 -5.95
N ILE A 51 11.53 -4.29 -4.92
CA ILE A 51 11.90 -5.70 -4.87
C ILE A 51 11.14 -6.47 -5.95
N ALA A 52 9.84 -6.23 -6.12
CA ALA A 52 9.05 -6.84 -7.19
C ALA A 52 9.63 -6.53 -8.57
N ALA A 53 10.01 -5.27 -8.81
CA ALA A 53 10.64 -4.86 -10.05
C ALA A 53 12.00 -5.55 -10.27
N ALA A 54 12.83 -5.67 -9.23
CA ALA A 54 14.11 -6.35 -9.30
C ALA A 54 13.99 -7.86 -9.59
N LEU A 55 12.88 -8.48 -9.18
CA LEU A 55 12.54 -9.89 -9.45
C LEU A 55 11.80 -10.09 -10.78
N GLY A 56 11.74 -9.08 -11.65
CA GLY A 56 11.06 -9.18 -12.95
C GLY A 56 9.53 -9.12 -12.90
N ALA A 57 8.94 -8.86 -11.73
CA ALA A 57 7.49 -8.70 -11.57
C ALA A 57 6.99 -7.28 -11.92
N ARG A 58 7.84 -6.41 -12.48
CA ARG A 58 7.47 -5.04 -12.89
C ARG A 58 6.27 -5.01 -13.85
N GLY A 59 6.18 -5.99 -14.76
CA GLY A 59 5.03 -6.09 -15.67
C GLY A 59 3.69 -6.35 -14.96
N ALA A 60 3.69 -6.96 -13.77
CA ALA A 60 2.49 -7.07 -12.94
C ALA A 60 2.15 -5.76 -12.22
N VAL A 61 3.14 -4.90 -11.96
CA VAL A 61 2.95 -3.56 -11.40
C VAL A 61 2.42 -2.58 -12.46
N ASP A 62 3.05 -2.53 -13.63
CA ASP A 62 2.83 -1.51 -14.66
C ASP A 62 1.80 -1.92 -15.74
N GLY A 63 1.62 -3.22 -15.99
CA GLY A 63 0.91 -3.76 -17.16
C GLY A 63 -0.58 -4.09 -16.94
N GLY A 64 -1.18 -3.65 -15.83
CA GLY A 64 -2.56 -4.06 -15.47
C GLY A 64 -2.68 -5.53 -15.08
N GLY A 65 -1.55 -6.21 -14.86
CA GLY A 65 -1.50 -7.56 -14.31
C GLY A 65 -2.14 -7.57 -12.92
N ARG A 66 -2.97 -8.58 -12.66
CA ARG A 66 -3.72 -8.66 -11.41
C ARG A 66 -2.79 -9.19 -10.31
N VAL A 67 -2.69 -8.46 -9.21
CA VAL A 67 -2.06 -8.96 -7.98
C VAL A 67 -2.77 -10.25 -7.57
N ASP A 68 -2.02 -11.31 -7.32
CA ASP A 68 -2.59 -12.55 -6.84
C ASP A 68 -2.95 -12.43 -5.35
N GLY A 69 -4.25 -12.30 -5.07
CA GLY A 69 -4.77 -12.18 -3.71
C GLY A 69 -4.60 -13.46 -2.87
N ALA A 70 -4.53 -14.64 -3.50
CA ALA A 70 -4.30 -15.89 -2.79
C ALA A 70 -2.84 -15.98 -2.32
N ALA A 71 -1.89 -15.64 -3.20
CA ALA A 71 -0.48 -15.53 -2.85
C ALA A 71 -0.25 -14.50 -1.72
N MET A 72 -0.96 -13.38 -1.79
CA MET A 72 -0.93 -12.35 -0.75
C MET A 72 -1.43 -12.88 0.61
N ALA A 73 -2.60 -13.53 0.63
CA ALA A 73 -3.17 -14.09 1.86
C ALA A 73 -2.30 -15.21 2.46
N GLU A 74 -1.66 -16.03 1.61
CA GLU A 74 -0.74 -17.09 2.04
C GLU A 74 0.47 -16.51 2.79
N THR A 75 1.14 -15.51 2.21
CA THR A 75 2.30 -14.89 2.87
C THR A 75 1.90 -14.02 4.06
N LEU A 76 0.75 -13.34 4.02
CA LEU A 76 0.24 -12.59 5.18
C LEU A 76 0.10 -13.50 6.41
N SER A 77 -0.32 -14.74 6.20
CA SER A 77 -0.46 -15.74 7.27
C SER A 77 0.87 -16.34 7.72
N ARG A 78 1.89 -16.36 6.83
CA ARG A 78 3.18 -17.04 7.03
C ARG A 78 4.35 -16.24 6.42
N PRO A 79 4.66 -15.04 6.93
CA PRO A 79 5.63 -14.14 6.31
C PRO A 79 7.05 -14.73 6.27
N GLU A 80 7.37 -15.65 7.18
CA GLU A 80 8.67 -16.35 7.25
C GLU A 80 8.96 -17.22 6.00
N ARG A 81 7.93 -17.56 5.21
CA ARG A 81 8.06 -18.38 4.00
C ARG A 81 8.30 -17.58 2.73
N LEU A 82 8.40 -16.25 2.80
CA LEU A 82 8.47 -15.36 1.65
C LEU A 82 9.48 -15.83 0.57
N ALA A 83 10.71 -16.15 0.96
CA ALA A 83 11.74 -16.56 0.00
C ALA A 83 11.37 -17.84 -0.78
N ALA A 84 10.76 -18.82 -0.11
CA ALA A 84 10.32 -20.07 -0.76
C ALA A 84 9.12 -19.82 -1.70
N HIS A 85 8.20 -18.94 -1.30
CA HIS A 85 7.08 -18.51 -2.14
C HIS A 85 7.55 -17.78 -3.40
N LEU A 86 8.52 -16.87 -3.26
CA LEU A 86 9.12 -16.16 -4.39
C LEU A 86 9.82 -17.10 -5.38
N ALA A 87 10.62 -18.05 -4.88
CA ALA A 87 11.26 -19.04 -5.73
C ALA A 87 10.24 -19.89 -6.50
N SER A 88 9.13 -20.26 -5.84
CA SER A 88 8.04 -21.02 -6.49
C SER A 88 7.35 -20.19 -7.58
N ALA A 89 7.07 -18.92 -7.31
CA ALA A 89 6.48 -18.00 -8.29
C ALA A 89 7.42 -17.74 -9.49
N GLU A 90 8.73 -17.66 -9.25
CA GLU A 90 9.75 -17.50 -10.30
C GLU A 90 9.79 -18.73 -11.22
N ILE A 91 9.89 -19.94 -10.65
CA ILE A 91 9.87 -21.20 -11.43
C ILE A 91 8.57 -21.33 -12.22
N GLY A 92 7.44 -20.91 -11.64
CA GLY A 92 6.13 -20.95 -12.28
C GLY A 92 5.89 -19.85 -13.32
N GLY A 93 6.80 -18.88 -13.49
CA GLY A 93 6.59 -17.74 -14.38
C GLY A 93 5.39 -16.88 -13.99
N ALA A 94 5.15 -16.72 -12.68
CA ALA A 94 3.95 -16.10 -12.11
C ALA A 94 4.25 -14.75 -11.42
N PRO A 95 4.49 -13.66 -12.19
CA PRO A 95 4.84 -12.36 -11.61
C PRO A 95 3.74 -11.76 -10.73
N GLY A 96 2.46 -12.07 -11.00
CA GLY A 96 1.34 -11.67 -10.14
C GLY A 96 1.37 -12.34 -8.75
N ALA A 97 1.83 -13.59 -8.68
CA ALA A 97 2.04 -14.31 -7.42
C ALA A 97 3.25 -13.76 -6.66
N ALA A 98 4.36 -13.49 -7.35
CA ALA A 98 5.53 -12.86 -6.73
C ALA A 98 5.17 -11.51 -6.09
N LEU A 99 4.41 -10.67 -6.80
CA LEU A 99 3.91 -9.41 -6.29
C LEU A 99 2.93 -9.60 -5.12
N GLY A 100 2.00 -10.55 -5.22
CA GLY A 100 1.08 -10.91 -4.15
C GLY A 100 1.81 -11.30 -2.87
N HIS A 101 2.80 -12.19 -2.95
CA HIS A 101 3.60 -12.62 -1.79
C HIS A 101 4.36 -11.44 -1.16
N LEU A 102 4.94 -10.53 -1.95
CA LEU A 102 5.63 -9.35 -1.43
C LEU A 102 4.68 -8.41 -0.68
N ILE A 103 3.50 -8.12 -1.26
CA ILE A 103 2.49 -7.29 -0.60
C ILE A 103 1.96 -7.98 0.66
N GLY A 104 1.79 -9.30 0.65
CA GLY A 104 1.39 -10.07 1.82
C GLY A 104 2.39 -9.97 2.97
N ALA A 105 3.69 -10.03 2.65
CA ALA A 105 4.75 -9.81 3.64
C ALA A 105 4.74 -8.38 4.18
N GLU A 106 4.54 -7.38 3.32
CA GLU A 106 4.39 -5.98 3.75
C GLU A 106 3.19 -5.80 4.69
N LEU A 107 2.01 -6.28 4.32
CA LEU A 107 0.81 -6.21 5.15
C LEU A 107 1.03 -6.88 6.52
N GLY A 108 1.71 -8.04 6.55
CA GLY A 108 2.06 -8.72 7.78
C GLY A 108 2.99 -7.91 8.67
N ALA A 109 4.01 -7.29 8.07
CA ALA A 109 4.96 -6.43 8.78
C ALA A 109 4.33 -5.10 9.25
N ALA A 110 3.37 -4.56 8.50
CA ALA A 110 2.63 -3.33 8.83
C ALA A 110 1.47 -3.57 9.82
N ARG A 111 1.22 -4.81 10.26
CA ARG A 111 0.12 -5.16 11.18
C ARG A 111 0.02 -4.29 12.44
N PRO A 112 1.14 -3.89 13.09
CA PRO A 112 1.07 -2.98 14.24
C PRO A 112 0.44 -1.61 13.92
N TYR A 113 0.44 -1.17 12.66
CA TYR A 113 -0.23 0.06 12.25
C TYR A 113 -1.73 -0.17 12.05
N TRP A 114 -2.14 -1.14 11.22
CA TRP A 114 -3.53 -1.19 10.74
C TRP A 114 -4.48 -2.03 11.59
N LEU A 115 -3.99 -2.93 12.45
CA LEU A 115 -4.87 -3.82 13.21
C LEU A 115 -5.70 -3.02 14.22
N GLY A 116 -7.03 -3.08 14.08
CA GLY A 116 -7.95 -2.32 14.94
C GLY A 116 -8.03 -0.82 14.63
N GLN A 117 -7.44 -0.38 13.51
CA GLN A 117 -7.53 0.99 13.00
C GLN A 117 -8.44 1.04 11.77
N GLN A 118 -8.88 2.25 11.40
CA GLN A 118 -9.35 2.52 10.04
C GLN A 118 -8.15 2.91 9.16
N VAL A 119 -8.19 2.51 7.89
CA VAL A 119 -7.11 2.77 6.93
C VAL A 119 -7.62 3.58 5.76
N VAL A 120 -6.86 4.61 5.35
CA VAL A 120 -7.03 5.23 4.03
C VAL A 120 -5.94 4.73 3.08
N VAL A 121 -6.35 4.16 1.95
CA VAL A 121 -5.46 3.80 0.84
C VAL A 121 -5.36 5.00 -0.10
N LEU A 122 -4.17 5.60 -0.13
CA LEU A 122 -3.81 6.71 -1.02
C LEU A 122 -2.99 6.14 -2.17
N GLY A 123 -3.63 5.95 -3.31
CA GLY A 123 -2.99 5.34 -4.48
C GLY A 123 -3.86 5.48 -5.71
N THR A 124 -3.48 4.77 -6.78
CA THR A 124 -4.24 4.76 -8.03
C THR A 124 -4.40 3.33 -8.56
N GLY A 125 -5.48 3.11 -9.32
CA GLY A 125 -5.68 1.92 -10.14
C GLY A 125 -5.67 0.58 -9.39
N ALA A 126 -5.17 -0.46 -10.05
CA ALA A 126 -5.25 -1.83 -9.58
C ALA A 126 -4.46 -2.10 -8.29
N MET A 127 -3.39 -1.34 -8.04
CA MET A 127 -2.57 -1.53 -6.83
C MET A 127 -3.31 -1.03 -5.59
N ALA A 128 -3.90 0.18 -5.66
CA ALA A 128 -4.72 0.70 -4.56
C ALA A 128 -5.89 -0.26 -4.27
N ALA A 129 -6.55 -0.77 -5.31
CA ALA A 129 -7.63 -1.75 -5.16
C ALA A 129 -7.16 -3.06 -4.51
N ALA A 130 -5.95 -3.54 -4.83
CA ALA A 130 -5.39 -4.75 -4.23
C ALA A 130 -5.10 -4.57 -2.72
N TYR A 131 -4.53 -3.43 -2.33
CA TYR A 131 -4.31 -3.10 -0.91
C TYR A 131 -5.63 -2.97 -0.15
N ALA A 132 -6.61 -2.27 -0.73
CA ALA A 132 -7.93 -2.11 -0.14
C ALA A 132 -8.63 -3.45 0.09
N ALA A 133 -8.73 -4.27 -0.95
CA ALA A 133 -9.38 -5.59 -0.86
C ALA A 133 -8.71 -6.52 0.17
N ALA A 134 -7.38 -6.46 0.28
CA ALA A 134 -6.64 -7.25 1.25
C ALA A 134 -6.92 -6.83 2.70
N LEU A 135 -6.95 -5.53 2.96
CA LEU A 135 -7.27 -4.97 4.27
C LEU A 135 -8.73 -5.23 4.66
N GLU A 136 -9.67 -5.03 3.73
CA GLU A 136 -11.09 -5.34 3.92
C GLU A 136 -11.30 -6.83 4.25
N ALA A 137 -10.56 -7.74 3.60
CA ALA A 137 -10.59 -9.17 3.91
C ALA A 137 -10.09 -9.49 5.34
N GLN A 138 -9.33 -8.60 5.98
CA GLN A 138 -8.93 -8.70 7.39
C GLN A 138 -9.91 -8.00 8.34
N GLY A 139 -11.04 -7.48 7.83
CA GLY A 139 -12.05 -6.76 8.61
C GLY A 139 -11.67 -5.31 8.94
N VAL A 140 -10.70 -4.74 8.24
CA VAL A 140 -10.27 -3.35 8.42
C VAL A 140 -11.25 -2.42 7.69
N PRO A 141 -11.77 -1.34 8.34
CA PRO A 141 -12.49 -0.29 7.63
C PRO A 141 -11.54 0.46 6.68
N VAL A 142 -11.84 0.44 5.38
CA VAL A 142 -10.99 1.04 4.36
C VAL A 142 -11.70 2.22 3.68
N HIS A 143 -10.99 3.34 3.60
CA HIS A 143 -11.29 4.46 2.71
C HIS A 143 -10.31 4.45 1.54
N CYS A 144 -10.77 4.71 0.33
CA CYS A 144 -9.90 4.91 -0.83
C CYS A 144 -9.93 6.38 -1.23
N ALA A 145 -8.76 6.97 -1.49
CA ALA A 145 -8.68 8.28 -2.12
C ALA A 145 -7.60 8.30 -3.21
N GLU A 146 -7.93 8.96 -4.32
CA GLU A 146 -7.04 9.08 -5.47
C GLU A 146 -5.84 9.97 -5.14
N PHE A 147 -4.64 9.41 -5.27
CA PHE A 147 -3.38 10.05 -4.89
C PHE A 147 -3.22 11.45 -5.51
N ASP A 148 -3.42 11.56 -6.83
CA ASP A 148 -3.19 12.81 -7.56
C ASP A 148 -4.16 13.93 -7.13
N ASN A 149 -5.41 13.57 -6.81
CA ASN A 149 -6.41 14.53 -6.32
C ASN A 149 -6.01 15.09 -4.95
N CYS A 150 -5.51 14.24 -4.06
CA CYS A 150 -5.01 14.67 -2.76
C CYS A 150 -3.79 15.60 -2.91
N VAL A 151 -2.81 15.23 -3.74
CA VAL A 151 -1.64 16.09 -4.00
C VAL A 151 -2.07 17.46 -4.57
N ALA A 152 -2.98 17.47 -5.54
CA ALA A 152 -3.49 18.71 -6.13
C ALA A 152 -4.16 19.61 -5.07
N THR A 153 -4.98 19.02 -4.19
CA THR A 153 -5.64 19.72 -3.08
C THR A 153 -4.63 20.38 -2.15
N ALA A 154 -3.60 19.65 -1.72
CA ALA A 154 -2.57 20.19 -0.84
C ALA A 154 -1.79 21.34 -1.48
N ARG A 155 -1.41 21.20 -2.76
CA ARG A 155 -0.69 22.24 -3.51
C ARG A 155 -1.53 23.51 -3.66
N ALA A 156 -2.81 23.38 -3.95
CA ALA A 156 -3.71 24.53 -4.07
C ALA A 156 -3.81 25.30 -2.74
N ARG A 157 -3.77 24.60 -1.60
CA ARG A 157 -3.80 25.23 -0.28
C ARG A 157 -2.52 25.97 0.10
N LEU A 158 -1.36 25.48 -0.34
CA LEU A 158 -0.04 26.09 -0.10
C LEU A 158 0.23 27.32 -0.97
N ALA A 159 -0.49 27.47 -2.09
CA ALA A 159 -0.35 28.60 -3.00
C ALA A 159 -1.17 29.85 -2.59
N GLN A 160 -1.94 29.77 -1.51
CA GLN A 160 -2.76 30.84 -0.94
C GLN A 160 -2.08 31.46 0.28
#